data_AF-A0A972NSJ4-F1
#
_entry.id   AF-A0A972NSJ4-F1
#
_cell.length_a   1.000
_cell.length_b   1.000
_cell.length_c   1.000
_cell.angle_alpha   90.00
_cell.angle_beta   90.00
_cell.angle_gamma   90.00
#
_symmetry.space_group_name_H-M   'P 1'
#
loop_
_entity.id
_entity.type
_entity.pdbx_description
1 polymer ?
#
loop_
_entity_poly.entity_id
_entity_poly.type
_entity_poly.pdbx_seq_one_letter_code
_entity_poly.pdbx_strand_id
1 'polypeptide(L)' 'MSDLIELIRDANREITPADRHAILDFTEAKDARITLLEQTLREIANADTAEWDDPGEFEGWAKGRARGALGDREG' A
#
# COMPACT_ATOMS: atom_id res chain seq x y z
N MET A 1 -27.04 -20.25 -27.35
CA MET A 1 -26.15 -20.57 -26.20
C MET A 1 -24.66 -20.44 -26.55
N SER A 2 -24.30 -20.03 -27.79
CA SER A 2 -22.92 -19.92 -28.27
C SER A 2 -22.33 -18.51 -28.08
N ASP A 3 -23.15 -17.48 -28.27
CA ASP A 3 -22.69 -16.08 -28.33
C ASP A 3 -22.10 -15.56 -27.00
N LEU A 4 -22.63 -16.01 -25.86
CA LEU A 4 -22.10 -15.64 -24.54
C LEU A 4 -20.71 -16.23 -24.30
N ILE A 5 -20.45 -17.44 -24.81
CA ILE A 5 -19.16 -18.12 -24.65
C ILE A 5 -18.11 -17.48 -25.55
N GLU A 6 -18.47 -17.10 -26.78
CA GLU A 6 -17.57 -16.33 -27.65
C GLU A 6 -17.28 -14.95 -27.10
N LEU A 7 -18.29 -14.24 -26.58
CA LEU A 7 -18.10 -12.94 -25.93
C LEU A 7 -17.14 -13.02 -24.72
N ILE A 8 -17.30 -14.04 -23.87
CA ILE A 8 -16.40 -14.28 -22.73
C ILE A 8 -14.99 -14.64 -23.22
N ARG A 9 -14.88 -15.39 -24.32
CA ARG A 9 -13.59 -15.80 -24.89
C ARG A 9 -12.85 -14.63 -25.54
N ASP A 10 -13.56 -13.74 -26.21
CA ASP A 10 -12.99 -12.52 -26.81
C ASP A 10 -12.63 -11.47 -25.76
N ALA A 11 -13.47 -11.27 -24.73
CA ALA A 11 -13.12 -10.43 -23.59
C ALA A 11 -11.88 -10.96 -22.83
N ASN A 12 -11.72 -12.28 -22.70
CA ASN A 12 -10.52 -12.89 -22.12
C ASN A 12 -9.28 -12.82 -23.04
N ARG A 13 -9.47 -12.59 -24.33
CA ARG A 13 -8.39 -12.43 -25.32
C ARG A 13 -7.72 -11.06 -25.25
N GLU A 14 -8.44 -10.06 -24.76
CA GLU A 14 -7.96 -8.68 -24.64
C GLU A 14 -6.96 -8.48 -23.49
N ILE A 15 -6.97 -9.33 -22.46
CA ILE A 15 -5.95 -9.29 -21.41
C ILE A 15 -4.72 -10.07 -21.86
N THR A 16 -3.72 -9.33 -22.34
CA THR A 16 -2.45 -9.91 -22.75
C THR A 16 -1.66 -10.45 -21.55
N PRO A 17 -0.68 -11.35 -21.76
CA PRO A 17 0.25 -11.73 -20.70
C PRO A 17 0.97 -10.52 -20.06
N ALA A 18 1.23 -9.45 -20.82
CA ALA A 18 1.84 -8.23 -20.31
C ALA A 18 0.90 -7.48 -19.36
N ASP A 19 -0.39 -7.39 -19.68
CA ASP A 19 -1.40 -6.77 -18.80
C ASP A 19 -1.54 -7.56 -17.50
N ARG A 20 -1.54 -8.90 -17.56
CA ARG A 20 -1.51 -9.76 -16.36
C ARG A 20 -0.29 -9.49 -15.49
N HIS A 21 0.89 -9.36 -16.09
CA HIS A 21 2.12 -9.07 -15.34
C HIS A 21 2.06 -7.70 -14.67
N ALA A 22 1.62 -6.66 -15.39
CA ALA A 22 1.46 -5.32 -14.83
C ALA A 22 0.44 -5.29 -13.67
N ILE A 23 -0.65 -6.06 -13.75
CA ILE A 23 -1.62 -6.20 -12.66
C ILE A 23 -0.99 -6.87 -11.43
N LEU A 24 -0.18 -7.92 -11.64
CA LEU A 24 0.54 -8.60 -10.56
C LEU A 24 1.54 -7.66 -9.90
N ASP A 25 2.37 -6.96 -10.67
CA ASP A 25 3.36 -6.01 -10.16
C ASP A 25 2.68 -4.89 -9.35
N PHE A 26 1.55 -4.37 -9.83
CA PHE A 26 0.76 -3.39 -9.08
C PHE A 26 0.21 -3.96 -7.78
N THR A 27 -0.27 -5.20 -7.79
CA THR A 27 -0.81 -5.88 -6.60
C THR A 27 0.29 -6.10 -5.57
N GLU A 28 1.46 -6.59 -5.99
CA GLU A 28 2.63 -6.78 -5.12
C GLU A 28 3.12 -5.45 -4.53
N ALA A 29 3.19 -4.39 -5.34
CA ALA A 29 3.56 -3.05 -4.86
C ALA A 29 2.55 -2.50 -3.85
N LYS A 30 1.25 -2.74 -4.07
CA LYS A 30 0.19 -2.35 -3.15
C LYS A 30 0.31 -3.12 -1.83
N ASP A 31 0.51 -4.43 -1.87
CA ASP A 31 0.62 -5.27 -0.68
C ASP A 31 1.86 -4.93 0.15
N ALA A 32 2.99 -4.65 -0.51
CA ALA A 32 4.20 -4.16 0.15
C ALA A 32 3.95 -2.82 0.86
N ARG A 33 3.20 -1.92 0.23
CA ARG A 33 2.85 -0.61 0.81
C ARG A 33 1.87 -0.72 1.98
N ILE A 34 0.88 -1.60 1.89
CA ILE A 34 -0.02 -1.92 3.02
C ILE A 34 0.78 -2.45 4.20
N THR A 35 1.68 -3.41 3.94
CA THR A 35 2.55 -3.99 4.97
C THR A 35 3.37 -2.92 5.69
N LEU A 36 3.98 -1.99 4.96
CA LEU A 36 4.74 -0.87 5.53
C LEU A 36 3.86 0.04 6.40
N LEU A 37 2.64 0.33 5.97
CA LEU A 37 1.69 1.14 6.73
C LEU A 37 1.28 0.44 8.03
N GLU A 38 0.97 -0.85 7.98
CA GLU A 38 0.62 -1.64 9.16
C GLU A 38 1.76 -1.69 10.18
N GLN A 39 3.00 -1.88 9.71
CA GLN A 39 4.19 -1.83 10.56
C GLN A 39 4.35 -0.47 11.22
N THR A 40 4.21 0.61 10.44
CA THR A 40 4.33 1.98 10.94
C THR A 40 3.28 2.30 12.00
N LEU A 41 2.02 1.91 11.76
CA LEU A 41 0.95 2.08 12.74
C LEU A 41 1.23 1.29 14.02
N ARG A 42 1.77 0.07 13.89
CA ARG A 42 2.16 -0.75 15.03
C ARG A 42 3.29 -0.09 15.83
N GLU A 43 4.29 0.48 15.18
CA GLU A 43 5.38 1.20 15.87
C GLU A 43 4.85 2.41 16.66
N ILE A 44 3.99 3.22 16.03
CA ILE A 44 3.39 4.39 16.69
C ILE A 44 2.50 3.98 17.86
N ALA A 45 1.68 2.94 17.69
CA ALA A 45 0.75 2.48 18.73
C ALA A 45 1.45 1.85 19.95
N ASN A 46 2.64 1.27 19.76
CA ASN A 46 3.39 0.61 20.83
C ASN A 46 4.60 1.42 21.30
N ALA A 47 4.73 2.67 20.87
CA ALA A 47 5.80 3.54 21.33
C ALA A 47 5.61 3.83 22.83
N ASP A 48 6.69 3.69 23.61
CA ASP A 48 6.63 3.95 25.05
C ASP A 48 6.58 5.46 25.28
N THR A 49 5.39 5.98 25.54
CA THR A 49 5.18 7.42 25.68
C THR A 49 5.90 8.04 26.87
N ALA A 50 6.42 7.22 27.80
CA ALA A 50 7.22 7.69 28.93
C ALA A 50 8.65 8.09 28.54
N GLU A 51 9.12 7.75 27.33
CA GLU A 51 10.44 8.13 26.83
C GLU A 51 10.50 9.57 26.28
N TRP A 52 9.37 10.24 26.11
CA TRP A 52 9.30 11.63 25.64
C TRP A 52 8.89 12.58 26.77
N ASP A 53 9.73 13.58 27.03
CA ASP A 53 9.48 14.60 28.05
C ASP A 53 8.39 15.61 27.61
N ASP A 54 8.19 15.79 26.30
CA ASP A 54 7.19 16.69 25.70
C ASP A 54 6.29 15.92 24.71
N PRO A 55 4.95 15.97 24.88
CA PRO A 55 4.00 15.47 23.88
C PRO A 55 4.26 15.95 22.45
N GLY A 56 4.81 17.15 22.27
CA GLY A 56 5.16 17.70 20.95
C GLY A 56 6.28 16.91 20.24
N GLU A 57 7.24 16.35 20.99
CA GLU A 57 8.32 15.54 20.44
C GLU A 57 7.79 14.19 19.92
N PHE A 58 6.91 13.54 20.70
CA PHE A 58 6.21 12.34 20.26
C PHE A 58 5.36 12.60 19.01
N GLU A 59 4.59 13.69 19.01
CA GLU A 59 3.75 14.06 17.87
C GLU A 59 4.59 14.30 16.60
N GLY A 60 5.73 14.98 16.72
CA GLY A 60 6.67 15.21 15.63
C GLY A 60 7.26 13.91 15.07
N TRP A 61 7.71 13.02 15.96
CA TRP A 61 8.22 11.70 15.60
C TRP A 61 7.16 10.84 14.89
N ALA A 62 5.95 10.77 15.44
CA ALA A 62 4.86 9.97 14.90
C ALA A 62 4.43 10.46 13.51
N LYS A 63 4.32 11.80 13.33
CA LYS A 63 4.03 12.41 12.03
C LYS A 63 5.13 12.13 11.00
N GLY A 64 6.40 12.18 11.40
CA GLY A 64 7.53 11.85 10.53
C GLY A 64 7.47 10.41 9.99
N ARG A 65 7.23 9.44 10.88
CA ARG A 65 7.04 8.02 10.52
C ARG A 65 5.85 7.84 9.57
N ALA A 66 4.71 8.44 9.91
CA ALA A 66 3.50 8.35 9.10
C ALA A 66 3.71 8.90 7.68
N ARG A 67 4.35 10.06 7.53
CA ARG A 67 4.67 10.64 6.21
C ARG A 67 5.63 9.78 5.40
N GLY A 68 6.66 9.25 6.04
CA GLY A 68 7.61 8.32 5.39
C GLY A 68 6.92 7.07 4.85
N ALA A 69 6.01 6.47 5.62
CA ALA A 69 5.24 5.30 5.22
C ALA A 69 4.19 5.60 4.12
N LEU A 70 3.58 6.78 4.17
CA LEU A 70 2.72 7.29 3.10
C LEU A 70 3.53 7.69 1.86
N GLY A 71 4.86 7.69 1.92
CA GLY A 71 5.71 8.06 0.79
C GLY A 71 5.51 9.51 0.35
N ASP A 72 5.15 10.40 1.29
CA ASP A 72 5.19 11.84 1.05
C ASP A 72 6.66 12.21 0.76
N ARG A 73 6.98 12.32 -0.52
CA ARG A 73 8.07 13.19 -0.97
C ARG A 73 7.61 14.61 -0.66
N GLU A 74 8.16 15.20 0.40
CA GLU A 74 8.21 16.66 0.46
C GLU A 74 9.00 17.14 -0.78
N GLY A 75 8.33 17.86 -1.69
CA GLY A 75 8.94 18.58 -2.82
C GLY A 75 8.71 17.95 -4.19
#